data_AF-A0A957VW77-F1
#
_entry.id   AF-A0A957VW77-F1
#
_cell.length_a   1.000
_cell.length_b   1.000
_cell.length_c   1.000
_cell.angle_alpha   90.00
_cell.angle_beta   90.00
_cell.angle_gamma   90.00
#
_symmetry.space_group_name_H-M   'P 1'
#
loop_
_entity.id
_entity.type
_entity.pdbx_description
1 polymer ?
#
loop_
_entity_poly.entity_id
_entity_poly.type
_entity_poly.pdbx_seq_one_letter_code
_entity_poly.pdbx_strand_id
1 'polypeptide(L)' 'MFNVVLIEPQIPPNTGNIARLCAATDMDLIIVGEPGFSLSSRYLRRAGL' A
#
# COMPACT_ATOMS: atom_id res chain seq x y z
N MET A 1 13.53 -7.63 10.39
CA MET A 1 12.47 -6.65 10.05
C MET A 1 12.58 -6.37 8.57
N PHE A 2 11.50 -6.54 7.81
CA PHE A 2 11.52 -6.47 6.35
C PHE A 2 10.77 -5.24 5.86
N ASN A 3 11.22 -4.69 4.74
CA ASN A 3 10.58 -3.57 4.06
C ASN A 3 10.08 -4.02 2.69
N VAL A 4 8.86 -3.65 2.36
CA VAL A 4 8.27 -3.86 1.03
C VAL A 4 8.20 -2.51 0.32
N VAL A 5 8.83 -2.43 -0.86
CA VAL A 5 8.87 -1.19 -1.65
C VAL A 5 8.06 -1.37 -2.92
N LEU A 6 7.07 -0.50 -3.13
CA LEU A 6 6.31 -0.41 -4.38
C LEU A 6 6.73 0.84 -5.15
N ILE A 7 7.29 0.62 -6.33
CA ILE A 7 7.68 1.70 -7.25
C ILE A 7 6.51 1.97 -8.19
N GLU A 8 6.01 3.21 -8.18
CA GLU A 8 4.92 3.70 -9.04
C GLU A 8 3.76 2.71 -9.21
N PRO A 9 3.13 2.25 -8.11
CA PRO A 9 2.10 1.22 -8.21
C PRO A 9 0.87 1.76 -8.96
N GLN A 10 0.36 0.96 -9.89
CA GLN A 10 -0.71 1.39 -10.81
C GLN A 10 -2.09 0.83 -10.44
N ILE A 11 -2.16 -0.26 -9.66
CA ILE A 11 -3.40 -0.99 -9.39
C ILE A 11 -3.74 -0.87 -7.90
N PRO A 12 -4.72 -0.02 -7.51
CA PRO A 12 -5.06 0.21 -6.10
C PRO A 12 -5.37 -1.05 -5.28
N PRO A 13 -6.15 -2.03 -5.79
CA PRO A 13 -6.39 -3.29 -5.09
C PRO A 13 -5.11 -4.05 -4.71
N ASN A 14 -4.08 -4.03 -5.56
CA ASN A 14 -2.82 -4.72 -5.28
C ASN A 14 -2.09 -4.06 -4.11
N THR A 15 -1.97 -2.72 -4.12
CA THR A 15 -1.36 -1.97 -3.03
C THR A 15 -2.11 -2.16 -1.72
N GLY A 16 -3.45 -2.17 -1.75
CA GLY A 16 -4.27 -2.43 -0.56
C GLY A 16 -4.05 -3.84 0.01
N ASN A 17 -3.95 -4.87 -0.84
CA ASN A 17 -3.66 -6.24 -0.41
C ASN A 17 -2.27 -6.37 0.21
N ILE A 18 -1.27 -5.73 -0.39
CA ILE A 18 0.11 -5.71 0.11
C ILE A 18 0.20 -4.95 1.43
N ALA A 19 -0.49 -3.81 1.55
CA ALA A 19 -0.55 -3.06 2.80
C ALA A 19 -1.13 -3.89 3.96
N ARG A 20 -2.17 -4.70 3.69
CA ARG A 20 -2.71 -5.64 4.69
C ARG A 20 -1.73 -6.75 5.06
N LEU A 21 -0.96 -7.26 4.09
CA LEU A 21 0.11 -8.21 4.37
C LEU A 21 1.16 -7.58 5.29
N CYS A 22 1.66 -6.39 4.94
CA CYS A 22 2.65 -5.65 5.71
C CYS A 22 2.18 -5.42 7.16
N ALA A 23 0.93 -4.98 7.34
CA ALA A 23 0.34 -4.80 8.66
C ALA A 23 0.22 -6.11 9.46
N ALA A 24 -0.09 -7.24 8.82
CA ALA A 24 -0.21 -8.54 9.48
C ALA A 24 1.15 -9.17 9.84
N THR A 25 2.22 -8.77 9.17
CA THR A 25 3.56 -9.36 9.31
C THR A 25 4.59 -8.42 9.93
N ASP A 26 4.17 -7.28 10.46
CA ASP A 26 5.04 -6.25 11.06
C ASP A 26 6.18 -5.82 10.10
N MET A 27 5.78 -5.52 8.86
CA MET A 27 6.67 -5.01 7.80
C MET A 27 6.27 -3.59 7.42
N ASP A 28 7.25 -2.76 7.09
CA ASP A 28 7.00 -1.42 6.55
C ASP A 28 6.67 -1.51 5.06
N LEU A 29 5.62 -0.80 4.64
CA LEU A 29 5.29 -0.58 3.23
C LEU A 29 5.74 0.82 2.81
N ILE A 30 6.61 0.89 1.82
CA ILE A 30 7.14 2.14 1.26
C ILE A 30 6.65 2.27 -0.18
N ILE A 31 6.05 3.41 -0.51
CA ILE A 31 5.63 3.74 -1.89
C ILE A 31 6.59 4.81 -2.41
N VAL A 32 7.18 4.57 -3.57
CA VAL A 32 8.15 5.45 -4.22
C VAL A 32 7.61 5.88 -5.58
N GLY A 33 7.76 7.17 -5.91
CA GLY A 33 7.26 7.76 -7.16
C GLY A 33 5.79 8.16 -7.09
N GLU A 34 5.20 8.47 -8.25
CA GLU A 34 3.79 8.84 -8.37
C GLU A 34 2.93 7.60 -8.59
N PRO A 35 2.07 7.21 -7.63
CA PRO A 35 1.15 6.10 -7.81
C PRO A 35 0.13 6.42 -8.89
N GLY A 36 -0.26 5.43 -9.70
CA GLY A 36 -1.33 5.57 -10.71
C GLY A 36 -2.74 5.74 -10.13
N PHE A 37 -2.87 5.99 -8.82
CA PHE A 37 -4.15 6.15 -8.12
C PHE A 37 -4.01 7.06 -6.89
N SER A 38 -5.13 7.60 -6.42
CA SER A 38 -5.17 8.44 -5.22
C SER A 38 -5.00 7.62 -3.94
N LEU A 39 -4.02 7.98 -3.11
CA LEU A 39 -3.85 7.47 -1.74
C LEU A 39 -4.73 8.18 -0.70
N SER A 40 -5.75 8.93 -1.12
CA SER A 40 -6.61 9.68 -0.19
C SER A 40 -7.27 8.76 0.83
N SER A 41 -7.45 9.28 2.05
CA SER A 41 -7.93 8.55 3.24
C SER A 41 -9.25 7.80 3.04
N ARG A 42 -10.08 8.20 2.08
CA ARG A 42 -11.30 7.48 1.67
C ARG A 42 -11.00 6.08 1.12
N TYR A 43 -9.91 5.91 0.36
CA TYR A 43 -9.52 4.63 -0.22
C TYR A 43 -8.85 3.73 0.82
N LEU A 44 -8.02 4.29 1.71
CA LEU A 44 -7.39 3.57 2.81
C LEU A 44 -8.45 2.99 3.77
N ARG A 45 -9.40 3.83 4.22
CA ARG A 45 -10.51 3.39 5.10
C ARG A 45 -11.37 2.29 4.47
N ARG A 46 -11.59 2.32 3.15
CA ARG A 46 -12.34 1.25 2.44
C ARG A 46 -11.54 -0.04 2.31
N ALA A 47 -10.21 0.04 2.31
CA ALA A 47 -9.32 -1.12 2.26
C ALA A 47 -9.12 -1.78 3.63
N GLY A 48 -9.76 -1.26 4.70
CA GLY A 48 -9.58 -1.75 6.07
C GLY A 48 -8.27 -1.29 6.70
N LEU A 49 -7.70 -0.19 6.20
CA LEU A 49 -6.51 0.49 6.73
C LEU A 49 -6.90 1.84 7.36
#